data_AF-A0A926VJV3-F1
#
_entry.id   AF-A0A926VJV3-F1
#
_cell.length_a   1.000
_cell.length_b   1.000
_cell.length_c   1.000
_cell.angle_alpha   90.00
_cell.angle_beta   90.00
_cell.angle_gamma   90.00
#
_symmetry.space_group_name_H-M   'P 1'
#
loop_
_entity.id
_entity.type
_entity.pdbx_description
1 polymer ?
#
loop_
_entity_poly.entity_id
_entity_poly.type
_entity_poly.pdbx_seq_one_letter_code
_entity_poly.pdbx_strand_id
1 'polypeptide(L)'
;MLLPFYFWLFPVTSSLAAKRERFSCPADVETLINILLRDLPSYANRVTQRARLRDRSLDVYGYFIVAGQAEFSPLTLGPGEYNPTTSQGGDNIQQVFFTTLQRRYTSKKPVQIQDYHWLFLTKTESGWRLAMMFSMTGPYPAGRPPTAPRDSSYGVIGQAIEIWLRDCYAGTVRSQKIQSKP
;
A
#
# COMPACT_ATOMS: atom_id res chain seq x y z
N MET A 1 62.59 -4.49 -20.36
CA MET A 1 61.37 -4.60 -21.18
C MET A 1 60.25 -3.89 -20.41
N LEU A 2 60.00 -2.62 -20.74
CA LEU A 2 59.02 -1.74 -20.06
C LEU A 2 57.83 -1.55 -21.02
N LEU A 3 56.60 -1.84 -20.57
CA LEU A 3 55.37 -1.56 -21.31
C LEU A 3 54.64 -0.37 -20.65
N PRO A 4 54.25 0.68 -21.40
CA PRO A 4 53.51 1.80 -20.85
C PRO A 4 52.00 1.49 -20.87
N PHE A 5 51.35 1.63 -19.72
CA PHE A 5 49.89 1.59 -19.60
C PHE A 5 49.31 2.93 -20.08
N TYR A 6 48.67 2.93 -21.25
CA TYR A 6 47.86 4.05 -21.74
C TYR A 6 46.58 4.16 -20.92
N PHE A 7 46.45 5.23 -20.12
CA PHE A 7 45.20 5.63 -19.47
C PHE A 7 44.24 6.17 -20.53
N TRP A 8 43.22 5.38 -20.89
CA TRP A 8 42.08 5.87 -21.67
C TRP A 8 41.17 6.71 -20.77
N LEU A 9 41.17 8.02 -20.99
CA LEU A 9 40.18 8.95 -20.43
C LEU A 9 38.85 8.74 -21.17
N PHE A 10 37.93 7.99 -20.57
CA PHE A 10 36.53 7.98 -21.02
C PHE A 10 35.86 9.29 -20.58
N PRO A 11 35.21 10.04 -21.48
CA PRO A 11 34.47 11.24 -21.11
C PRO A 11 33.24 10.81 -20.30
N VAL A 12 33.12 11.35 -19.09
CA VAL A 12 31.90 11.23 -18.27
C VAL A 12 30.80 11.99 -19.01
N THR A 13 29.87 11.27 -19.64
CA THR A 13 28.67 11.85 -20.22
C THR A 13 27.75 12.34 -19.10
N SER A 14 27.66 13.67 -18.96
CA SER A 14 26.71 14.33 -18.07
C SER A 14 25.28 13.90 -18.41
N SER A 15 24.68 13.13 -17.51
CA SER A 15 23.26 12.79 -17.52
C SER A 15 22.41 14.06 -17.48
N LEU A 16 21.60 14.32 -18.51
CA LEU A 16 20.54 15.33 -18.44
C LEU A 16 19.57 14.93 -17.32
N ALA A 17 19.51 15.75 -16.27
CA ALA A 17 18.50 15.68 -15.24
C ALA A 17 17.12 15.94 -15.86
N ALA A 18 16.41 14.87 -16.22
CA ALA A 18 15.03 14.95 -16.64
C ALA A 18 14.22 15.64 -15.53
N LYS A 19 13.56 16.75 -15.88
CA LYS A 19 12.64 17.50 -15.00
C LYS A 19 11.52 16.55 -14.56
N ARG A 20 11.65 15.93 -13.38
CA ARG A 20 10.56 15.17 -12.77
C ARG A 20 9.43 16.15 -12.48
N GLU A 21 8.32 16.01 -13.19
CA GLU A 21 7.05 16.64 -12.78
C GLU A 21 6.75 16.16 -11.36
N ARG A 22 6.66 17.12 -10.44
CA ARG A 22 6.38 16.84 -9.03
C ARG A 22 4.96 16.28 -8.96
N PHE A 23 4.84 15.08 -8.39
CA PHE A 23 3.54 14.47 -8.15
C PHE A 23 2.77 15.30 -7.11
N SER A 24 1.52 15.64 -7.42
CA SER A 24 0.61 16.29 -6.47
C SER A 24 -0.29 15.25 -5.84
N CYS A 25 -0.37 15.25 -4.50
CA CYS A 25 -1.23 14.32 -3.78
C CYS A 25 -2.71 14.66 -4.04
N PRO A 26 -3.54 13.71 -4.52
CA PRO A 26 -4.95 13.98 -4.79
C PRO A 26 -5.74 14.35 -3.54
N ALA A 27 -6.66 15.31 -3.68
CA ALA A 27 -7.63 15.65 -2.63
C ALA A 27 -8.86 14.74 -2.64
N ASP A 28 -9.24 14.26 -3.83
CA ASP A 28 -10.29 13.28 -4.05
C ASP A 28 -9.87 11.90 -3.52
N VAL A 29 -10.75 11.26 -2.72
CA VAL A 29 -10.42 10.02 -2.01
C VAL A 29 -10.31 8.84 -2.97
N GLU A 30 -11.16 8.76 -4.00
CA GLU A 30 -11.13 7.64 -4.94
C GLU A 30 -9.83 7.65 -5.75
N THR A 31 -9.46 8.82 -6.27
CA THR A 31 -8.19 9.03 -6.99
C THR A 31 -7.00 8.73 -6.09
N LEU A 32 -7.02 9.21 -4.85
CA LEU A 32 -5.96 8.93 -3.86
C LEU A 32 -5.79 7.42 -3.64
N ILE A 33 -6.90 6.72 -3.36
CA ILE A 33 -6.91 5.29 -3.06
C ILE A 33 -6.46 4.46 -4.25
N ASN A 34 -6.90 4.79 -5.47
CA ASN A 34 -6.48 4.07 -6.67
C ASN A 34 -4.96 4.11 -6.87
N ILE A 35 -4.33 5.27 -6.62
CA ILE A 35 -2.86 5.41 -6.71
C ILE A 35 -2.18 4.72 -5.51
N LEU A 36 -2.76 4.84 -4.31
CA LEU A 36 -2.27 4.19 -3.11
C LEU A 36 -2.21 2.66 -3.30
N LEU A 37 -3.31 2.03 -3.72
CA LEU A 37 -3.41 0.58 -3.83
C LEU A 37 -2.46 0.01 -4.89
N ARG A 38 -2.22 0.76 -5.97
CA ARG A 38 -1.18 0.42 -6.96
C ARG A 38 0.21 0.33 -6.33
N ASP A 39 0.56 1.27 -5.45
CA ASP A 39 1.88 1.35 -4.83
C ASP A 39 2.00 0.52 -3.54
N LEU A 40 0.85 0.15 -2.94
CA LEU A 40 0.75 -0.46 -1.63
C LEU A 40 1.62 -1.72 -1.48
N PRO A 41 1.65 -2.68 -2.43
CA PRO A 41 2.51 -3.86 -2.30
C PRO A 41 3.99 -3.50 -2.10
N SER A 42 4.48 -2.46 -2.79
CA SER A 42 5.87 -2.01 -2.66
C SER A 42 6.14 -1.40 -1.28
N TYR A 43 5.23 -0.57 -0.78
CA TYR A 43 5.35 0.04 0.56
C TYR A 43 5.27 -1.02 1.66
N ALA A 44 4.32 -1.96 1.55
CA ALA A 44 4.15 -3.07 2.49
C ALA A 44 5.38 -3.98 2.52
N ASN A 45 5.93 -4.34 1.37
CA ASN A 45 7.16 -5.13 1.29
C ASN A 45 8.34 -4.40 1.94
N ARG A 46 8.46 -3.08 1.78
CA ARG A 46 9.50 -2.28 2.46
C ARG A 46 9.34 -2.31 3.98
N VAL A 47 8.11 -2.23 4.49
CA VAL A 47 7.82 -2.36 5.94
C VAL A 47 8.22 -3.74 6.44
N THR A 48 7.79 -4.81 5.78
CA THR A 48 8.15 -6.19 6.13
C THR A 48 9.66 -6.40 6.15
N GLN A 49 10.38 -5.93 5.12
CA GLN A 49 11.84 -6.09 5.07
C GLN A 49 12.54 -5.33 6.19
N ARG A 50 12.09 -4.11 6.52
CA ARG A 50 12.65 -3.35 7.65
C ARG A 50 12.42 -4.07 8.99
N ALA A 51 11.25 -4.66 9.19
CA ALA A 51 10.95 -5.44 10.39
C ALA A 51 11.86 -6.67 10.50
N ARG A 52 12.04 -7.41 9.40
CA ARG A 52 12.95 -8.57 9.33
C ARG A 52 14.41 -8.22 9.63
N LEU A 53 14.88 -7.06 9.17
CA LEU A 53 16.26 -6.63 9.47
C LEU A 53 16.48 -6.38 10.96
N ARG A 54 15.41 -6.02 11.71
CA ARG A 54 15.46 -5.84 13.16
C ARG A 54 15.40 -7.17 13.92
N ASP A 55 14.65 -8.13 13.41
CA ASP A 55 14.53 -9.46 14.01
C ASP A 55 14.67 -10.56 12.95
N ARG A 56 15.88 -11.13 12.89
CA ARG A 56 16.26 -12.17 11.93
C ARG A 56 15.76 -13.57 12.31
N SER A 57 15.10 -13.73 13.46
CA SER A 57 14.64 -15.04 13.96
C SER A 57 13.34 -15.54 13.30
N LEU A 58 12.66 -14.67 12.54
CA LEU A 58 11.39 -15.01 11.89
C LEU A 58 11.62 -15.84 10.61
N ASP A 59 11.45 -17.16 10.74
CA ASP A 59 11.60 -18.15 9.66
C ASP A 59 10.39 -18.19 8.69
N VAL A 60 9.40 -17.30 8.90
CA VAL A 60 8.22 -17.13 8.03
C VAL A 60 8.24 -15.72 7.46
N TYR A 61 8.46 -15.61 6.16
CA TYR A 61 8.50 -14.33 5.45
C TYR A 61 7.50 -14.33 4.29
N GLY A 62 6.82 -13.20 4.10
CA GLY A 62 5.85 -13.05 3.03
C GLY A 62 6.00 -11.75 2.28
N TYR A 63 5.58 -11.77 1.02
CA TYR A 63 5.59 -10.62 0.13
C TYR A 63 4.19 -10.35 -0.37
N PHE A 64 3.79 -9.08 -0.32
CA PHE A 64 2.57 -8.60 -0.94
C PHE A 64 2.81 -8.52 -2.44
N ILE A 65 1.93 -9.17 -3.20
CA ILE A 65 2.01 -9.27 -4.66
C ILE A 65 1.17 -8.16 -5.28
N VAL A 66 -0.08 -8.05 -4.85
CA VAL A 66 -1.07 -7.15 -5.45
C VAL A 66 -2.08 -6.71 -4.39
N ALA A 67 -2.61 -5.50 -4.57
CA ALA A 67 -3.81 -5.04 -3.90
C ALA A 67 -4.98 -5.06 -4.89
N GLY A 68 -6.13 -5.57 -4.46
CA GLY A 68 -7.36 -5.58 -5.24
C GLY A 68 -7.95 -4.18 -5.39
N GLN A 69 -9.04 -4.10 -6.15
CA GLN A 69 -9.79 -2.86 -6.33
C GLN A 69 -10.49 -2.43 -5.03
N ALA A 70 -10.61 -1.12 -4.84
CA ALA A 70 -11.33 -0.52 -3.73
C ALA A 70 -12.86 -0.55 -3.94
N GLU A 71 -13.58 -0.74 -2.84
CA GLU A 71 -15.03 -0.55 -2.71
C GLU A 71 -15.28 0.52 -1.64
N PHE A 72 -16.09 1.53 -1.98
CA PHE A 72 -16.36 2.68 -1.11
C PHE A 72 -17.71 2.60 -0.43
N SER A 73 -18.58 1.67 -0.84
CA SER A 73 -19.87 1.45 -0.20
C SER A 73 -19.65 0.98 1.25
N PRO A 74 -20.27 1.65 2.25
CA PRO A 74 -20.18 1.20 3.63
C PRO A 74 -20.81 -0.18 3.78
N LEU A 75 -20.35 -0.94 4.78
CA LEU A 75 -20.97 -2.22 5.08
C LEU A 75 -22.41 -1.96 5.52
N THR A 76 -23.37 -2.64 4.89
CA THR A 76 -24.75 -2.58 5.37
C THR A 76 -24.83 -3.31 6.70
N LEU A 77 -25.49 -2.69 7.67
CA LEU A 77 -25.68 -3.27 9.00
C LEU A 77 -26.75 -4.39 9.02
N GLY A 78 -27.17 -4.87 7.85
CA GLY A 78 -28.27 -5.82 7.72
C GLY A 78 -29.67 -5.17 7.85
N PRO A 79 -30.73 -5.95 7.65
CA PRO A 79 -32.11 -5.46 7.75
C PRO A 79 -32.47 -5.12 9.21
N GLY A 80 -33.06 -3.93 9.42
CA GLY A 80 -33.57 -3.49 10.72
C GLY A 80 -32.62 -2.59 11.53
N GLU A 81 -31.39 -2.36 11.04
CA GLU A 81 -30.45 -1.45 11.68
C GLU A 81 -30.54 -0.02 11.11
N TYR A 82 -30.24 0.97 11.97
CA TYR A 82 -30.31 2.39 11.65
C TYR A 82 -29.25 2.75 10.60
N ASN A 83 -29.69 2.97 9.36
CA ASN A 83 -28.91 3.69 8.37
C ASN A 83 -29.03 5.19 8.68
N PRO A 84 -27.97 5.85 9.19
CA PRO A 84 -28.04 7.28 9.48
C PRO A 84 -28.45 8.03 8.21
N THR A 85 -29.55 8.78 8.30
CA THR A 85 -30.12 9.56 7.18
C THR A 85 -29.22 10.74 6.80
N THR A 86 -28.16 11.00 7.57
CA THR A 86 -27.13 11.99 7.31
C THR A 86 -25.90 11.57 8.10
N SER A 87 -24.71 11.76 7.54
CA SER A 87 -23.38 11.57 8.14
C SER A 87 -23.16 12.49 9.36
N GLN A 88 -24.00 12.38 10.39
CA GLN A 88 -23.91 13.17 11.61
C GLN A 88 -22.73 12.66 12.43
N GLY A 89 -21.57 13.29 12.21
CA GLY A 89 -20.25 12.91 12.72
C GLY A 89 -19.30 12.33 11.65
N GLY A 90 -19.79 12.09 10.42
CA GLY A 90 -19.16 11.24 9.40
C GLY A 90 -18.69 11.93 8.12
N ASP A 91 -18.91 13.23 7.92
CA ASP A 91 -18.50 13.92 6.67
C ASP A 91 -16.98 13.87 6.42
N ASN A 92 -16.19 13.68 7.48
CA ASN A 92 -14.73 13.65 7.39
C ASN A 92 -14.15 12.23 7.34
N ILE A 93 -14.92 11.18 7.60
CA ILE A 93 -14.42 9.79 7.62
C ILE A 93 -14.88 9.05 6.37
N GLN A 94 -13.93 8.48 5.63
CA GLN A 94 -14.17 7.66 4.45
C GLN A 94 -13.80 6.21 4.73
N GLN A 95 -14.77 5.30 4.53
CA GLN A 95 -14.52 3.87 4.59
C GLN A 95 -14.11 3.37 3.20
N VAL A 96 -13.08 2.53 3.17
CA VAL A 96 -12.58 1.89 1.96
C VAL A 96 -12.35 0.42 2.25
N PHE A 97 -13.01 -0.45 1.50
CA PHE A 97 -12.73 -1.88 1.52
C PHE A 97 -11.82 -2.26 0.36
N PHE A 98 -10.83 -3.11 0.63
CA PHE A 98 -9.99 -3.68 -0.43
C PHE A 98 -9.38 -5.02 0.04
N THR A 99 -8.77 -5.73 -0.89
CA THR A 99 -8.07 -7.00 -0.61
C THR A 99 -6.59 -6.89 -0.92
N THR A 100 -5.76 -7.72 -0.31
CA THR A 100 -4.38 -7.92 -0.75
C THR A 100 -4.07 -9.39 -0.91
N LEU A 101 -3.24 -9.71 -1.89
CA LEU A 101 -2.71 -11.06 -2.09
C LEU A 101 -1.26 -11.10 -1.62
N GLN A 102 -1.00 -11.98 -0.67
CA GLN A 102 0.31 -12.23 -0.10
C GLN A 102 0.78 -13.65 -0.44
N ARG A 103 2.06 -13.78 -0.79
CA ARG A 103 2.75 -15.08 -0.82
C ARG A 103 3.64 -15.20 0.41
N ARG A 104 3.39 -16.20 1.26
CA ARG A 104 4.24 -16.53 2.40
C ARG A 104 5.09 -17.76 2.08
N TYR A 105 6.35 -17.70 2.46
CA TYR A 105 7.28 -18.80 2.36
C TYR A 105 7.39 -19.44 3.74
N THR A 106 7.12 -20.73 3.80
CA THR A 106 7.36 -21.58 4.97
C THR A 106 8.41 -22.62 4.59
N SER A 107 9.07 -23.24 5.56
CA SER A 107 10.08 -24.29 5.34
C SER A 107 9.61 -25.46 4.48
N LYS A 108 8.28 -25.64 4.31
CA LYS A 108 7.68 -26.75 3.56
C LYS A 108 7.24 -26.37 2.15
N LYS A 109 6.69 -25.15 1.95
CA LYS A 109 6.17 -24.67 0.65
C LYS A 109 5.76 -23.20 0.67
N PRO A 110 5.71 -22.54 -0.51
CA PRO A 110 5.00 -21.27 -0.65
C PRO A 110 3.49 -21.48 -0.50
N VAL A 111 2.85 -20.62 0.28
CA VAL A 111 1.39 -20.54 0.43
C VAL A 111 0.90 -19.16 0.04
N GLN A 112 -0.29 -19.08 -0.53
CA GLN A 112 -0.94 -17.82 -0.85
C GLN A 112 -2.04 -17.52 0.16
N ILE A 113 -2.13 -16.26 0.54
CA ILE A 113 -3.06 -15.74 1.53
C ILE A 113 -3.70 -14.50 0.95
N GLN A 114 -5.02 -14.42 1.09
CA GLN A 114 -5.77 -13.23 0.74
C GLN A 114 -6.22 -12.56 2.03
N ASP A 115 -5.77 -11.33 2.22
CA ASP A 115 -6.21 -10.49 3.33
C ASP A 115 -7.30 -9.52 2.84
N TYR A 116 -8.25 -9.23 3.71
CA TYR A 116 -9.39 -8.35 3.48
C TYR A 116 -9.29 -7.20 4.46
N HIS A 117 -9.44 -5.97 3.99
CA HIS A 117 -9.14 -4.77 4.77
C HIS A 117 -10.30 -3.79 4.75
N TRP A 118 -10.67 -3.29 5.93
CA TRP A 118 -11.52 -2.12 6.09
C TRP A 118 -10.66 -0.97 6.58
N LEU A 119 -10.42 -0.02 5.71
CA LEU A 119 -9.63 1.17 5.96
C LEU A 119 -10.57 2.35 6.23
N PHE A 120 -10.31 3.06 7.30
CA PHE A 120 -10.99 4.30 7.64
C PHE A 120 -10.01 5.45 7.55
N LEU A 121 -10.26 6.37 6.63
CA LEU A 121 -9.47 7.58 6.44
C LEU A 121 -10.22 8.78 7.00
N THR A 122 -9.52 9.72 7.61
CA THR A 122 -10.07 11.02 8.00
C THR A 122 -9.40 12.15 7.25
N LYS A 123 -10.19 13.14 6.81
CA LYS A 123 -9.66 14.36 6.20
C LYS A 123 -9.19 15.34 7.29
N THR A 124 -7.98 15.86 7.13
CA THR A 124 -7.39 16.92 7.98
C THR A 124 -6.96 18.11 7.12
N GLU A 125 -6.57 19.22 7.75
CA GLU A 125 -5.99 20.38 7.03
C GLU A 125 -4.73 20.00 6.22
N SER A 126 -3.96 19.02 6.72
CA SER A 126 -2.77 18.50 6.05
C SER A 126 -3.05 17.40 5.01
N GLY A 127 -4.32 17.07 4.78
CA GLY A 127 -4.77 15.97 3.92
C GLY A 127 -5.30 14.76 4.67
N TRP A 128 -5.44 13.64 3.96
CA TRP A 128 -5.97 12.37 4.44
C TRP A 128 -5.01 11.68 5.41
N ARG A 129 -5.56 11.14 6.50
CA ARG A 129 -4.84 10.39 7.52
C ARG A 129 -5.54 9.06 7.80
N LEU A 130 -4.76 8.03 8.13
CA LEU A 130 -5.30 6.79 8.66
C LEU A 130 -5.96 7.07 10.01
N ALA A 131 -7.25 6.77 10.14
CA ALA A 131 -7.96 6.81 11.42
C ALA A 131 -7.86 5.44 12.12
N MET A 132 -8.24 4.39 11.40
CA MET A 132 -8.13 3.00 11.86
C MET A 132 -8.23 2.02 10.70
N MET A 133 -7.85 0.77 10.93
CA MET A 133 -7.99 -0.30 9.96
C MET A 133 -8.28 -1.64 10.64
N PHE A 134 -9.17 -2.42 10.05
CA PHE A 134 -9.42 -3.80 10.43
C PHE A 134 -9.04 -4.74 9.31
N SER A 135 -8.66 -5.97 9.65
CA SER A 135 -8.38 -6.99 8.66
C SER A 135 -8.81 -8.39 9.04
N MET A 136 -9.20 -9.16 8.03
CA MET A 136 -9.40 -10.59 8.09
C MET A 136 -8.38 -11.29 7.19
N THR A 137 -7.92 -12.47 7.59
CA THR A 137 -6.95 -13.27 6.83
C THR A 137 -7.61 -14.55 6.36
N GLY A 138 -7.57 -14.83 5.06
CA GLY A 138 -8.13 -16.04 4.45
C GLY A 138 -7.10 -16.85 3.65
N PRO A 139 -7.29 -18.17 3.51
CA PRO A 139 -6.49 -18.97 2.59
C PRO A 139 -6.79 -18.60 1.13
N TYR A 140 -5.80 -18.73 0.25
CA TYR A 140 -6.00 -18.62 -1.19
C TYR A 140 -5.47 -19.88 -1.92
N PRO A 141 -6.27 -20.49 -2.83
CA PRO A 141 -7.66 -20.17 -3.15
C PRO A 141 -8.61 -20.43 -1.97
N ALA A 142 -9.79 -19.82 -2.00
CA ALA A 142 -10.77 -19.92 -0.93
C ALA A 142 -11.18 -21.38 -0.70
N GLY A 143 -11.03 -21.85 0.54
CA GLY A 143 -11.44 -23.20 0.94
C GLY A 143 -11.84 -23.34 2.41
N ARG A 144 -11.63 -22.28 3.20
CA ARG A 144 -12.09 -22.14 4.59
C ARG A 144 -12.49 -20.68 4.80
N PRO A 145 -13.39 -20.40 5.75
CA PRO A 145 -13.74 -19.03 6.08
C PRO A 145 -12.49 -18.27 6.55
N PRO A 146 -12.38 -16.96 6.22
CA PRO A 146 -11.33 -16.11 6.76
C PRO A 146 -11.45 -15.95 8.28
N THR A 147 -10.36 -15.55 8.93
CA THR A 147 -10.34 -15.28 10.38
C THR A 147 -11.28 -14.15 10.75
N ALA A 148 -11.70 -14.06 12.01
CA ALA A 148 -12.42 -12.89 12.52
C ALA A 148 -11.65 -11.58 12.26
N PRO A 149 -12.35 -10.46 12.00
CA PRO A 149 -11.73 -9.14 11.88
C PRO A 149 -10.91 -8.79 13.13
N ARG A 150 -9.72 -8.23 12.94
CA ARG A 150 -8.86 -7.71 14.01
C ARG A 150 -8.36 -6.32 13.64
N ASP A 151 -8.13 -5.48 14.64
CA ASP A 151 -7.45 -4.20 14.43
C ASP A 151 -6.05 -4.46 13.86
N SER A 152 -5.78 -3.82 12.74
CA SER A 152 -4.55 -3.92 11.96
C SER A 152 -3.97 -2.56 11.62
N SER A 153 -4.41 -1.50 12.32
CA SER A 153 -3.96 -0.11 12.14
C SER A 153 -2.44 0.02 12.26
N TYR A 154 -1.85 -0.70 13.21
CA TYR A 154 -0.38 -0.77 13.40
C TYR A 154 0.28 -1.95 12.66
N GLY A 155 -0.49 -2.69 11.86
CA GLY A 155 0.01 -3.80 11.05
C GLY A 155 0.83 -3.33 9.84
N VAL A 156 1.35 -4.29 9.07
CA VAL A 156 2.21 -3.99 7.91
C VAL A 156 1.50 -3.09 6.89
N ILE A 157 0.23 -3.39 6.59
CA ILE A 157 -0.56 -2.60 5.64
C ILE A 157 -0.88 -1.21 6.18
N GLY A 158 -1.20 -1.09 7.48
CA GLY A 158 -1.50 0.21 8.09
C GLY A 158 -0.30 1.14 8.09
N GLN A 159 0.86 0.64 8.52
CA GLN A 159 2.13 1.37 8.42
C GLN A 159 2.50 1.71 6.97
N ALA A 160 2.26 0.80 6.02
CA ALA A 160 2.52 1.06 4.61
C ALA A 160 1.67 2.21 4.07
N ILE A 161 0.39 2.26 4.45
CA ILE A 161 -0.56 3.33 4.12
C ILE A 161 -0.10 4.66 4.71
N GLU A 162 0.23 4.71 6.00
CA GLU A 162 0.70 5.94 6.66
C GLU A 162 1.96 6.50 5.98
N ILE A 163 2.93 5.62 5.68
CA ILE A 163 4.16 6.03 5.01
C ILE A 163 3.85 6.52 3.58
N TRP A 164 2.96 5.83 2.85
CA TRP A 164 2.58 6.26 1.51
C TRP A 164 1.87 7.62 1.53
N LEU A 165 0.92 7.84 2.43
CA LEU A 165 0.24 9.14 2.58
C LEU A 165 1.24 10.26 2.87
N ARG A 166 2.17 10.03 3.80
CA ARG A 166 3.24 11.00 4.09
C ARG A 166 4.10 11.29 2.84
N ASP A 167 4.52 10.26 2.12
CA ASP A 167 5.36 10.39 0.93
C ASP A 167 4.58 11.07 -0.22
N CYS A 168 3.26 10.88 -0.29
CA CYS A 168 2.31 11.52 -1.21
C CYS A 168 2.27 13.04 -0.98
N TYR A 169 2.04 13.47 0.26
CA TYR A 169 2.04 14.89 0.62
C TYR A 169 3.40 15.56 0.49
N ALA A 170 4.50 14.81 0.65
CA ALA A 170 5.85 15.30 0.37
C ALA A 170 6.16 15.41 -1.14
N GLY A 171 5.26 14.95 -2.03
CA GLY A 171 5.47 14.96 -3.48
C GLY A 171 6.55 13.97 -3.95
N THR A 172 6.80 12.92 -3.17
CA THR A 172 7.88 11.94 -3.41
C THR A 172 7.38 10.61 -3.98
N VAL A 173 6.06 10.41 -4.05
CA VAL A 173 5.44 9.30 -4.78
C VAL A 173 5.80 9.40 -6.25
N ARG A 174 6.17 8.28 -6.86
CA ARG A 174 6.57 8.25 -8.27
C ARG A 174 5.35 8.49 -9.16
N SER A 175 5.34 9.61 -9.89
CA SER A 175 4.47 9.80 -11.04
C SER A 175 4.96 8.92 -12.18
N GLN A 176 4.30 7.78 -12.42
CA GLN A 176 4.46 7.10 -13.70
C GLN A 176 3.45 7.73 -14.67
N LYS A 177 3.95 8.30 -15.77
CA LYS A 177 3.11 8.63 -16.92
C LYS A 177 2.40 7.34 -17.33
N ILE A 178 1.09 7.29 -17.14
CA ILE A 178 0.26 6.27 -17.78
C ILE A 178 0.44 6.55 -19.27
N GLN A 179 1.22 5.71 -19.95
CA GLN A 179 1.25 5.74 -21.40
C GLN A 179 -0.12 5.23 -21.85
N SER A 180 -1.06 6.16 -22.06
CA SER A 180 -2.23 5.89 -22.88
C SER A 180 -1.71 5.58 -24.28
N LYS A 181 -1.66 4.30 -24.62
CA LYS A 181 -1.43 3.88 -26.00
C LYS A 181 -2.63 4.34 -26.82
N PRO A 182 -2.42 4.99 -27.98
CA PRO A 182 -3.51 5.36 -28.88
C PRO A 182 -4.22 4.13 -29.46
#